data_AF-M5U6V6-F1
#
_entry.id   AF-M5U6V6-F1
#
_cell.length_a   1.000
_cell.length_b   1.000
_cell.length_c   1.000
_cell.angle_alpha   90.00
_cell.angle_beta   90.00
_cell.angle_gamma   90.00
#
_symmetry.space_group_name_H-M   'P 1'
#
loop_
_entity.id
_entity.type
_entity.pdbx_description
1 polymer ?
#
loop_
_entity_poly.entity_id
_entity_poly.type
_entity_poly.pdbx_seq_one_letter_code
_entity_poly.pdbx_strand_id
1 'polypeptide(L)'
;MNRFRSRVFSRSLQNNSGPWSSSELTRRQFGVTGSFGLGSLAISGFFPWTTATAASPTASDTDSSGVIQPLHVMPRARRVILLFMHGGPSHVDTFDYKPLLARDDGKPLPFALPPNINAIPKLFNGPWKFAQRGESGLWVSDLLPHMAEQADSLCVIRSMHTKGQSHGQAVGMVNTGSDNLVRPSVGAWVSYALGSGHPDLPAHIAIGPATAHGGPRNYGAAFLPAMHQATKIGSNGKFGSGKIPYLDAPGDPEEVQQRFDLVRQMNQLHHHRSGPDREIEGAIEAMDLASRMREAAPEVFDINRESAAMQAAYGLDQPATKSFGQSCLLARRLAEAGVRFITVSSGQVWDQHSNLVAGHNKNALATDLPIAALMHDLKQRGMWEDTLIVWGGEFGRTPVLQGGNGRDHNPQGFSMVLAGGAVKPGFAYGSTDDYGYYSLHDRVHMHDLHATILHILGIDHERLTYRYAGRDFRLTDVHGRVVSEILA
;
A
#
# COMPACT_ATOMS: atom_id res chain seq x y z
N MET A 1 24.87 -56.90 -20.86
CA MET A 1 25.33 -57.09 -22.26
C MET A 1 24.46 -58.14 -22.94
N ASN A 2 23.56 -57.73 -23.84
CA ASN A 2 22.96 -58.46 -24.99
C ASN A 2 21.70 -57.69 -25.42
N ARG A 3 21.83 -56.80 -26.41
CA ARG A 3 21.56 -56.98 -27.85
C ARG A 3 20.06 -56.91 -28.25
N PHE A 4 19.63 -55.70 -28.61
CA PHE A 4 19.04 -55.31 -29.91
C PHE A 4 18.20 -56.36 -30.69
N ARG A 5 16.91 -56.07 -30.97
CA ARG A 5 16.44 -55.54 -32.28
C ARG A 5 14.91 -55.37 -32.40
N SER A 6 14.58 -54.21 -32.94
CA SER A 6 13.37 -53.75 -33.64
C SER A 6 12.48 -54.78 -34.35
N ARG A 7 11.16 -54.54 -34.31
CA ARG A 7 10.23 -54.88 -35.39
C ARG A 7 9.42 -53.66 -35.81
N VAL A 8 9.29 -53.52 -37.13
CA VAL A 8 8.66 -52.45 -37.90
C VAL A 8 7.22 -52.85 -38.28
N PHE A 9 6.34 -51.84 -38.33
CA PHE A 9 5.02 -51.69 -38.97
C PHE A 9 4.53 -52.76 -39.97
N SER A 10 3.23 -53.13 -39.92
CA SER A 10 2.17 -52.45 -40.70
C SER A 10 0.73 -52.99 -40.46
N ARG A 11 -0.19 -52.03 -40.46
CA ARG A 11 -1.67 -51.97 -40.56
C ARG A 11 -2.51 -53.24 -40.81
N SER A 12 -3.57 -53.37 -39.99
CA SER A 12 -4.94 -53.54 -40.50
C SER A 12 -5.91 -52.71 -39.65
N LEU A 13 -6.60 -51.77 -40.29
CA LEU A 13 -7.64 -50.91 -39.74
C LEU A 13 -8.90 -51.71 -39.41
N GLN A 14 -9.36 -51.67 -38.16
CA GLN A 14 -10.77 -51.81 -37.84
C GLN A 14 -11.14 -50.76 -36.78
N ASN A 15 -12.05 -49.88 -37.20
CA ASN A 15 -12.61 -48.78 -36.43
C ASN A 15 -13.18 -49.25 -35.10
N ASN A 16 -12.69 -48.65 -34.00
CA ASN A 16 -13.39 -48.68 -32.72
C ASN A 16 -13.39 -47.23 -32.17
N SER A 17 -14.26 -46.39 -32.74
CA SER A 17 -14.57 -45.08 -32.17
C SER A 17 -15.61 -45.27 -31.07
N GLY A 18 -15.17 -45.13 -29.82
CA GLY A 18 -16.03 -44.93 -28.66
C GLY A 18 -16.85 -43.62 -28.75
N PRO A 19 -17.70 -43.31 -27.76
CA PRO A 19 -18.82 -42.39 -27.90
C PRO A 19 -18.36 -40.93 -27.79
N TRP A 20 -17.67 -40.44 -28.81
CA TRP A 20 -17.62 -39.02 -29.08
C TRP A 20 -18.83 -38.70 -29.94
N SER A 21 -19.93 -38.36 -29.27
CA SER A 21 -20.98 -37.57 -29.89
C SER A 21 -20.30 -36.34 -30.50
N SER A 22 -20.24 -36.31 -31.83
CA SER A 22 -20.01 -35.10 -32.59
C SER A 22 -21.21 -34.19 -32.36
N SER A 23 -21.22 -33.44 -31.25
CA SER A 23 -22.05 -32.24 -31.18
C SER A 23 -21.41 -31.23 -32.12
N GLU A 24 -21.84 -31.26 -33.38
CA GLU A 24 -21.52 -30.21 -34.35
C GLU A 24 -21.86 -28.87 -33.70
N LEU A 25 -20.84 -28.06 -33.44
CA LEU A 25 -21.04 -26.68 -33.01
C LEU A 25 -21.87 -25.99 -34.08
N THR A 26 -23.13 -25.71 -33.77
CA THR A 26 -23.99 -24.96 -34.68
C THR A 26 -23.34 -23.60 -34.96
N ARG A 27 -23.55 -23.00 -36.15
CA ARG A 27 -23.04 -21.65 -36.47
C ARG A 27 -23.35 -20.63 -35.37
N ARG A 28 -24.49 -20.77 -34.70
CA ARG A 28 -24.87 -19.97 -33.53
C ARG A 28 -23.98 -20.24 -32.32
N GLN A 29 -23.71 -21.49 -31.97
CA GLN A 29 -22.77 -21.83 -30.89
C GLN A 29 -21.34 -21.38 -31.22
N PHE A 30 -20.85 -21.57 -32.44
CA PHE A 30 -19.54 -21.07 -32.84
C PHE A 30 -19.47 -19.53 -32.78
N GLY A 31 -20.52 -18.83 -33.23
CA GLY A 31 -20.61 -17.38 -33.12
C GLY A 31 -20.67 -16.89 -31.67
N VAL A 32 -21.41 -17.59 -30.80
CA VAL A 32 -21.52 -17.28 -29.36
C VAL A 32 -20.18 -17.56 -28.65
N THR A 33 -19.58 -18.74 -28.82
CA THR A 33 -18.30 -19.09 -28.21
C THR A 33 -17.14 -18.24 -28.75
N GLY A 34 -17.15 -17.89 -30.04
CA GLY A 34 -16.15 -17.02 -30.66
C GLY A 34 -16.27 -15.55 -30.26
N SER A 35 -17.50 -15.04 -30.06
CA SER A 35 -17.71 -13.67 -29.55
C SER A 35 -17.33 -13.55 -28.07
N PHE A 36 -17.52 -14.60 -27.26
CA PHE A 36 -16.94 -14.67 -25.91
C PHE A 36 -15.41 -14.72 -25.93
N GLY A 37 -14.80 -15.39 -26.90
CA GLY A 37 -13.34 -15.38 -27.09
C GLY A 37 -12.78 -13.99 -27.40
N LEU A 38 -13.41 -13.24 -28.31
CA LEU A 38 -13.02 -11.87 -28.66
C LEU A 38 -13.30 -10.86 -27.54
N GLY A 39 -14.41 -11.02 -26.81
CA GLY A 39 -14.69 -10.24 -25.61
C GLY A 39 -13.68 -10.50 -24.49
N SER A 40 -13.30 -11.76 -24.27
CA SER A 40 -12.26 -12.12 -23.31
C SER A 40 -10.88 -11.58 -23.73
N LEU A 41 -10.59 -11.54 -25.04
CA LEU A 41 -9.36 -10.94 -25.57
C LEU A 41 -9.34 -9.42 -25.35
N ALA A 42 -10.46 -8.73 -25.55
CA ALA A 42 -10.58 -7.32 -25.24
C ALA A 42 -10.41 -7.03 -23.74
N ILE A 43 -11.02 -7.84 -22.86
CA ILE A 43 -10.91 -7.71 -21.39
C ILE A 43 -9.49 -8.06 -20.91
N SER A 44 -8.86 -9.10 -21.47
CA SER A 44 -7.47 -9.48 -21.15
C SER A 44 -6.44 -8.45 -21.62
N GLY A 45 -6.79 -7.56 -22.56
CA GLY A 45 -6.00 -6.38 -22.89
C GLY A 45 -6.01 -5.29 -21.81
N PHE A 46 -7.01 -5.29 -20.91
CA PHE A 46 -7.15 -4.31 -19.82
C PHE A 46 -6.70 -4.84 -18.44
N PHE A 47 -6.51 -6.16 -18.29
CA PHE A 47 -6.11 -6.78 -17.02
C PHE A 47 -4.85 -7.63 -17.20
N PRO A 48 -3.75 -7.38 -16.45
CA PRO A 48 -2.63 -8.29 -16.38
C PRO A 48 -3.09 -9.66 -15.85
N TRP A 49 -2.78 -10.69 -16.63
CA TRP A 49 -3.02 -12.12 -16.40
C TRP A 49 -2.91 -12.55 -14.92
N THR A 50 -4.04 -12.94 -14.32
CA THR A 50 -4.08 -13.81 -13.14
C THR A 50 -5.09 -14.91 -13.40
N THR A 51 -4.64 -16.05 -13.90
CA THR A 51 -5.45 -17.28 -13.93
C THR A 51 -5.11 -18.10 -12.68
N ALA A 52 -6.02 -18.17 -11.70
CA ALA A 52 -5.94 -19.19 -10.66
C ALA A 52 -7.33 -19.53 -10.12
N THR A 53 -7.78 -20.74 -10.40
CA THR A 53 -9.08 -21.29 -9.97
C THR A 53 -9.18 -21.32 -8.44
N ALA A 54 -10.08 -20.50 -7.88
CA ALA A 54 -10.42 -20.47 -6.45
C ALA A 54 -11.68 -21.30 -6.14
N ALA A 55 -11.78 -21.82 -4.92
CA ALA A 55 -12.90 -22.66 -4.45
C ALA A 55 -14.15 -21.85 -4.06
N SER A 56 -15.30 -22.53 -4.07
CA SER A 56 -16.67 -21.99 -4.01
C SER A 56 -16.99 -21.07 -2.81
N PRO A 57 -17.83 -20.04 -3.01
CA PRO A 57 -18.20 -19.08 -1.97
C PRO A 57 -19.26 -19.61 -0.99
N THR A 58 -19.23 -19.08 0.24
CA THR A 58 -20.38 -19.03 1.15
C THR A 58 -21.15 -17.72 0.91
N ALA A 59 -22.49 -17.76 0.98
CA ALA A 59 -23.43 -16.76 0.46
C ALA A 59 -23.43 -15.34 1.10
N SER A 60 -22.33 -14.88 1.70
CA SER A 60 -22.24 -13.59 2.41
C SER A 60 -21.27 -12.57 1.80
N ASP A 61 -20.65 -12.85 0.65
CA ASP A 61 -19.61 -12.01 0.05
C ASP A 61 -20.15 -10.86 -0.85
N THR A 62 -21.48 -10.70 -0.95
CA THR A 62 -22.13 -9.83 -1.96
C THR A 62 -22.60 -8.46 -1.46
N ASP A 63 -22.17 -8.01 -0.28
CA ASP A 63 -22.52 -6.68 0.24
C ASP A 63 -21.29 -5.75 0.27
N SER A 64 -21.54 -4.44 0.18
CA SER A 64 -20.51 -3.41 0.39
C SER A 64 -19.90 -3.43 1.80
N SER A 65 -20.46 -4.26 2.70
CA SER A 65 -19.91 -4.61 4.01
C SER A 65 -18.81 -5.67 3.86
N GLY A 66 -17.62 -5.39 4.39
CA GLY A 66 -16.55 -6.39 4.41
C GLY A 66 -16.91 -7.64 5.23
N VAL A 67 -16.07 -8.68 5.10
CA VAL A 67 -16.38 -10.02 5.62
C VAL A 67 -16.43 -10.15 7.15
N ILE A 68 -16.01 -9.11 7.89
CA ILE A 68 -15.99 -9.13 9.35
C ILE A 68 -17.21 -8.39 9.90
N GLN A 69 -18.22 -9.13 10.33
CA GLN A 69 -19.39 -8.62 11.04
C GLN A 69 -19.83 -9.60 12.15
N PRO A 70 -19.81 -9.21 13.45
CA PRO A 70 -19.25 -7.97 14.01
C PRO A 70 -17.72 -7.96 13.99
N LEU A 71 -17.12 -6.78 14.21
CA LEU A 71 -15.67 -6.63 14.37
C LEU A 71 -15.13 -7.52 15.49
N HIS A 72 -13.89 -8.00 15.34
CA HIS A 72 -13.26 -8.93 16.28
C HIS A 72 -12.95 -8.26 17.62
N VAL A 73 -12.58 -6.98 17.59
CA VAL A 73 -12.30 -6.14 18.77
C VAL A 73 -12.89 -4.73 18.56
N MET A 74 -13.03 -3.97 19.64
CA MET A 74 -13.53 -2.58 19.55
C MET A 74 -12.55 -1.73 18.71
N PRO A 75 -13.01 -1.12 17.59
CA PRO A 75 -12.14 -0.34 16.73
C PRO A 75 -11.73 0.97 17.42
N ARG A 76 -10.47 1.33 17.25
CA ARG A 76 -9.88 2.60 17.70
C ARG A 76 -9.87 3.64 16.59
N ALA A 77 -9.69 3.21 15.35
CA ALA A 77 -9.81 4.07 14.17
C ALA A 77 -10.77 3.46 13.14
N ARG A 78 -11.25 4.29 12.22
CA ARG A 78 -12.12 3.89 11.10
C ARG A 78 -11.34 3.72 9.80
N ARG A 79 -10.20 4.38 9.66
CA ARG A 79 -9.44 4.47 8.40
C ARG A 79 -7.95 4.72 8.65
N VAL A 80 -7.15 4.46 7.62
CA VAL A 80 -5.69 4.61 7.63
C VAL A 80 -5.23 5.47 6.44
N ILE A 81 -4.34 6.41 6.72
CA ILE A 81 -3.56 7.13 5.71
C ILE A 81 -2.09 6.71 5.83
N LEU A 82 -1.60 5.95 4.85
CA LEU A 82 -0.19 5.59 4.74
C LEU A 82 0.57 6.63 3.91
N LEU A 83 1.40 7.41 4.57
CA LEU A 83 2.34 8.35 3.96
C LEU A 83 3.66 7.61 3.68
N PHE A 84 3.76 7.04 2.48
CA PHE A 84 4.88 6.20 2.07
C PHE A 84 6.04 7.03 1.50
N MET A 85 7.09 7.18 2.31
CA MET A 85 8.32 7.87 1.96
C MET A 85 9.27 6.91 1.25
N HIS A 86 8.95 6.58 -0.01
CA HIS A 86 9.67 5.55 -0.77
C HIS A 86 11.15 5.91 -0.92
N GLY A 87 11.98 4.96 -0.48
CA GLY A 87 13.42 5.10 -0.35
C GLY A 87 13.85 5.00 1.10
N GLY A 88 12.97 5.16 2.10
CA GLY A 88 13.39 5.04 3.49
C GLY A 88 14.19 6.25 3.97
N PRO A 89 13.51 7.28 4.52
CA PRO A 89 14.18 8.39 5.19
C PRO A 89 15.14 7.85 6.25
N SER A 90 16.31 8.47 6.35
CA SER A 90 17.28 8.09 7.37
C SER A 90 16.72 8.40 8.77
N HIS A 91 16.53 7.38 9.59
CA HIS A 91 15.99 7.52 10.95
C HIS A 91 16.93 8.31 11.86
N VAL A 92 18.25 8.13 11.70
CA VAL A 92 19.28 8.89 12.43
C VAL A 92 19.39 10.35 11.99
N ASP A 93 18.78 10.72 10.86
CA ASP A 93 18.69 12.12 10.40
C ASP A 93 17.31 12.74 10.68
N THR A 94 16.33 11.98 11.21
CA THR A 94 14.93 12.40 11.38
C THR A 94 14.43 12.31 12.83
N PHE A 95 14.30 11.09 13.37
CA PHE A 95 13.58 10.83 14.62
C PHE A 95 14.39 10.04 15.68
N ASP A 96 15.59 9.57 15.33
CA ASP A 96 16.40 8.73 16.21
C ASP A 96 17.70 9.44 16.57
N TYR A 97 17.65 10.29 17.59
CA TYR A 97 18.82 11.04 18.06
C TYR A 97 19.88 10.11 18.65
N LYS A 98 21.11 10.20 18.10
CA LYS A 98 22.26 9.39 18.50
C LYS A 98 23.42 10.27 18.97
N PRO A 99 23.55 10.55 20.29
CA PRO A 99 24.62 11.40 20.79
C PRO A 99 26.02 10.79 20.58
N LEU A 100 26.15 9.46 20.58
CA LEU A 100 27.43 8.80 20.28
C LEU A 100 27.79 8.90 18.81
N LEU A 101 26.81 8.80 17.90
CA LEU A 101 27.02 9.07 16.47
C LEU A 101 27.53 10.50 16.23
N ALA A 102 26.95 11.50 16.91
CA ALA A 102 27.39 12.88 16.82
C ALA A 102 28.81 13.09 17.36
N ARG A 103 29.14 12.49 18.51
CA ARG A 103 30.46 12.60 19.14
C ARG A 103 31.57 11.94 18.30
N ASP A 104 31.24 10.84 17.66
CA ASP A 104 32.19 10.00 16.94
C ASP A 104 32.13 10.20 15.41
N ASP A 105 31.51 11.29 14.95
CA ASP A 105 31.41 11.63 13.54
C ASP A 105 32.78 11.58 12.83
N GLY A 106 32.83 10.92 11.67
CA GLY A 106 34.06 10.70 10.89
C GLY A 106 35.00 9.61 11.42
N LYS A 107 34.78 9.06 12.63
CA LYS A 107 35.58 7.95 13.18
C LYS A 107 35.16 6.60 12.57
N PRO A 108 36.00 5.55 12.67
CA PRO A 108 35.62 4.21 12.28
C PRO A 108 34.41 3.70 13.06
N LEU A 109 33.53 2.95 12.39
CA LEU A 109 32.43 2.22 13.04
C LEU A 109 33.03 1.22 14.05
N PRO A 110 32.57 1.19 15.32
CA PRO A 110 33.19 0.35 16.36
C PRO A 110 32.79 -1.13 16.28
N PHE A 111 32.08 -1.54 15.23
CA PHE A 111 31.71 -2.94 14.97
C PHE A 111 31.75 -3.24 13.47
N ALA A 112 31.83 -4.53 13.14
CA ALA A 112 31.88 -4.97 11.76
C ALA A 112 30.52 -4.79 11.05
N LEU A 113 30.56 -4.24 9.84
CA LEU A 113 29.39 -4.22 8.96
C LEU A 113 29.09 -5.63 8.42
N PRO A 114 27.80 -5.94 8.17
CA PRO A 114 27.42 -7.08 7.36
C PRO A 114 28.18 -7.11 6.02
N PRO A 115 28.65 -8.29 5.55
CA PRO A 115 29.49 -8.40 4.35
C PRO A 115 28.87 -7.88 3.05
N ASN A 116 27.54 -7.75 3.02
CA ASN A 116 26.75 -7.40 1.84
C ASN A 116 26.41 -5.91 1.75
N ILE A 117 27.03 -5.06 2.58
CA ILE A 117 26.80 -3.62 2.60
C ILE A 117 27.97 -2.90 1.97
N ASN A 118 27.67 -2.00 1.04
CA ASN A 118 28.67 -1.27 0.29
C ASN A 118 28.84 0.14 0.89
N ALA A 119 29.30 0.20 2.14
CA ALA A 119 29.53 1.44 2.87
C ALA A 119 31.00 1.61 3.26
N ILE A 120 31.45 2.85 3.34
CA ILE A 120 32.71 3.20 4.00
C ILE A 120 32.45 3.13 5.51
N PRO A 121 33.23 2.39 6.30
CA PRO A 121 32.99 2.20 7.73
C PRO A 121 33.38 3.44 8.56
N LYS A 122 33.03 4.64 8.09
CA LYS A 122 33.16 5.90 8.81
C LYS A 122 31.78 6.36 9.24
N LEU A 123 31.63 6.61 10.53
CA LEU A 123 30.42 7.16 11.12
C LEU A 123 30.07 8.50 10.48
N PHE A 124 28.77 8.72 10.27
CA PHE A 124 28.24 9.95 9.73
C PHE A 124 26.99 10.39 10.47
N ASN A 125 27.07 11.53 11.15
CA ASN A 125 25.98 12.09 11.92
C ASN A 125 24.94 12.81 11.05
N GLY A 126 25.36 13.40 9.92
CA GLY A 126 24.53 14.31 9.15
C GLY A 126 24.51 15.74 9.73
N PRO A 127 24.15 16.76 8.92
CA PRO A 127 24.24 18.17 9.30
C PRO A 127 23.02 18.70 10.09
N TRP A 128 21.93 17.95 10.17
CA TRP A 128 20.69 18.40 10.80
C TRP A 128 20.80 18.29 12.32
N LYS A 129 20.47 19.38 13.01
CA LYS A 129 20.51 19.42 14.47
C LYS A 129 19.25 18.77 15.03
N PHE A 130 19.42 18.07 16.14
CA PHE A 130 18.32 17.51 16.92
C PHE A 130 18.00 18.41 18.11
N ALA A 131 16.71 18.54 18.41
CA ALA A 131 16.21 19.16 19.62
C ALA A 131 15.03 18.35 20.16
N GLN A 132 14.82 18.44 21.48
CA GLN A 132 13.58 17.99 22.09
C GLN A 132 12.47 18.95 21.72
N ARG A 133 11.31 18.42 21.32
CA ARG A 133 10.18 19.17 20.79
C ARG A 133 8.94 18.93 21.63
N GLY A 134 8.08 19.95 21.67
CA GLY A 134 6.82 19.91 22.41
C GLY A 134 7.02 19.67 23.92
N GLU A 135 5.93 19.32 24.58
CA GLU A 135 5.89 18.92 25.99
C GLU A 135 6.40 17.49 26.21
N SER A 136 6.25 16.63 25.20
CA SER A 136 6.72 15.24 25.20
C SER A 136 8.24 15.10 25.25
N GLY A 137 8.96 16.13 24.78
CA GLY A 137 10.40 16.11 24.69
C GLY A 137 10.94 15.11 23.66
N LEU A 138 10.12 14.72 22.68
CA LEU A 138 10.54 13.85 21.57
C LEU A 138 11.66 14.52 20.77
N TRP A 139 12.65 13.73 20.39
CA TRP A 139 13.76 14.18 19.57
C TRP A 139 13.36 14.18 18.10
N VAL A 140 13.33 15.37 17.48
CA VAL A 140 13.09 15.54 16.05
C VAL A 140 14.11 16.51 15.50
N SER A 141 14.72 16.15 14.36
CA SER A 141 15.72 16.99 13.70
C SER A 141 15.10 18.20 13.00
N ASP A 142 15.93 19.23 12.76
CA ASP A 142 15.58 20.39 11.93
C ASP A 142 15.38 20.03 10.43
N LEU A 143 15.54 18.75 10.03
CA LEU A 143 15.19 18.31 8.68
C LEU A 143 13.68 18.36 8.45
N LEU A 144 12.88 18.09 9.48
CA LEU A 144 11.41 18.04 9.42
C LEU A 144 10.80 19.05 10.39
N PRO A 145 10.99 20.37 10.16
CA PRO A 145 10.58 21.41 11.10
C PRO A 145 9.08 21.42 11.40
N HIS A 146 8.22 21.13 10.43
CA HIS A 146 6.77 21.13 10.62
C HIS A 146 6.28 19.87 11.34
N MET A 147 6.85 18.70 11.07
CA MET A 147 6.59 17.51 11.90
C MET A 147 7.13 17.69 13.33
N ALA A 148 8.24 18.42 13.51
CA ALA A 148 8.77 18.75 14.83
C ALA A 148 7.80 19.59 15.67
N GLU A 149 7.04 20.51 15.06
CA GLU A 149 5.94 21.24 15.73
C GLU A 149 4.78 20.33 16.16
N GLN A 150 4.63 19.16 15.52
CA GLN A 150 3.60 18.18 15.85
C GLN A 150 4.09 17.08 16.80
N ALA A 151 5.27 17.21 17.42
CA ALA A 151 5.91 16.18 18.23
C ALA A 151 4.97 15.55 19.28
N ASP A 152 4.20 16.36 19.99
CA ASP A 152 3.26 15.88 21.02
C ASP A 152 2.09 15.07 20.47
N SER A 153 1.96 14.95 19.15
CA SER A 153 0.96 14.13 18.47
C SER A 153 1.55 12.88 17.81
N LEU A 154 2.88 12.71 17.87
CA LEU A 154 3.58 11.60 17.23
C LEU A 154 3.79 10.45 18.21
N CYS A 155 3.62 9.24 17.71
CA CYS A 155 4.11 8.01 18.30
C CYS A 155 5.23 7.46 17.41
N VAL A 156 6.48 7.53 17.85
CA VAL A 156 7.65 7.10 17.07
C VAL A 156 8.06 5.70 17.49
N ILE A 157 7.94 4.72 16.59
CA ILE A 157 8.55 3.40 16.79
C ILE A 157 9.97 3.49 16.27
N ARG A 158 10.98 3.47 17.16
CA ARG A 158 12.40 3.60 16.78
C ARG A 158 13.10 2.26 16.57
N SER A 159 12.44 1.16 16.89
CA SER A 159 13.00 -0.20 16.89
C SER A 159 12.46 -1.06 15.73
N MET A 160 12.05 -0.41 14.64
CA MET A 160 11.57 -1.15 13.46
C MET A 160 12.72 -1.97 12.87
N HIS A 161 12.40 -3.17 12.42
CA HIS A 161 13.29 -3.95 11.57
C HIS A 161 12.48 -4.81 10.60
N THR A 162 13.12 -5.21 9.50
CA THR A 162 12.47 -5.96 8.44
C THR A 162 13.41 -6.94 7.76
N LYS A 163 12.88 -7.69 6.80
CA LYS A 163 13.65 -8.52 5.87
C LYS A 163 13.67 -7.84 4.50
N GLY A 164 14.78 -7.97 3.79
CA GLY A 164 14.97 -7.39 2.45
C GLY A 164 16.01 -6.28 2.46
N GLN A 165 17.13 -6.52 1.76
CA GLN A 165 18.25 -5.58 1.64
C GLN A 165 18.10 -4.62 0.45
N SER A 166 17.10 -4.87 -0.40
CA SER A 166 16.84 -4.13 -1.63
C SER A 166 15.43 -3.56 -1.61
N HIS A 167 15.23 -2.45 -2.31
CA HIS A 167 13.91 -1.83 -2.43
C HIS A 167 12.83 -2.79 -2.93
N GLY A 168 13.12 -3.62 -3.93
CA GLY A 168 12.14 -4.57 -4.44
C GLY A 168 11.55 -5.46 -3.35
N GLN A 169 12.39 -5.96 -2.44
CA GLN A 169 11.98 -6.80 -1.33
C GLN A 169 11.30 -5.98 -0.22
N ALA A 170 11.94 -4.91 0.22
CA ALA A 170 11.49 -4.12 1.36
C ALA A 170 10.17 -3.38 1.06
N VAL A 171 10.00 -2.84 -0.16
CA VAL A 171 8.76 -2.21 -0.60
C VAL A 171 7.62 -3.24 -0.68
N GLY A 172 7.91 -4.48 -1.07
CA GLY A 172 6.94 -5.58 -0.97
C GLY A 172 6.54 -5.82 0.47
N MET A 173 7.51 -5.88 1.39
CA MET A 173 7.27 -6.19 2.80
C MET A 173 6.41 -5.14 3.49
N VAL A 174 6.70 -3.84 3.34
CA VAL A 174 5.90 -2.76 3.97
C VAL A 174 4.47 -2.71 3.45
N ASN A 175 4.25 -3.06 2.18
CA ASN A 175 2.93 -2.97 1.56
C ASN A 175 2.11 -4.27 1.60
N THR A 176 2.73 -5.43 1.72
CA THR A 176 2.05 -6.74 1.54
C THR A 176 2.41 -7.79 2.59
N GLY A 177 3.35 -7.50 3.49
CA GLY A 177 3.85 -8.46 4.47
C GLY A 177 4.69 -9.58 3.84
N SER A 178 5.15 -9.41 2.60
CA SER A 178 5.95 -10.40 1.86
C SER A 178 7.03 -9.72 1.02
N ASP A 179 8.25 -10.25 1.07
CA ASP A 179 9.42 -9.71 0.34
C ASP A 179 9.61 -10.31 -1.05
N ASN A 180 8.92 -11.40 -1.39
CA ASN A 180 9.15 -12.15 -2.63
C ASN A 180 7.86 -12.58 -3.36
N LEU A 181 6.83 -13.01 -2.63
CA LEU A 181 5.56 -13.48 -3.20
C LEU A 181 4.64 -12.30 -3.47
N VAL A 182 3.94 -12.35 -4.61
CA VAL A 182 2.82 -11.45 -4.89
C VAL A 182 1.70 -11.78 -3.90
N ARG A 183 1.42 -10.83 -3.01
CA ARG A 183 0.38 -10.95 -1.98
C ARG A 183 -0.52 -9.72 -1.98
N PRO A 184 -1.75 -9.83 -1.46
CA PRO A 184 -2.62 -8.68 -1.33
C PRO A 184 -1.97 -7.64 -0.42
N SER A 185 -2.11 -6.38 -0.82
CA SER A 185 -1.62 -5.26 -0.04
C SER A 185 -2.38 -5.05 1.27
N VAL A 186 -1.80 -4.32 2.24
CA VAL A 186 -2.46 -3.96 3.50
C VAL A 186 -3.83 -3.35 3.22
N GLY A 187 -3.93 -2.41 2.28
CA GLY A 187 -5.19 -1.78 1.92
C GLY A 187 -6.20 -2.74 1.26
N ALA A 188 -5.74 -3.75 0.53
CA ALA A 188 -6.63 -4.78 -0.01
C ALA A 188 -7.19 -5.69 1.10
N TRP A 189 -6.39 -6.04 2.11
CA TRP A 189 -6.88 -6.75 3.30
C TRP A 189 -7.86 -5.93 4.12
N VAL A 190 -7.62 -4.62 4.26
CA VAL A 190 -8.56 -3.70 4.93
C VAL A 190 -9.87 -3.58 4.14
N SER A 191 -9.78 -3.47 2.81
CA SER A 191 -10.94 -3.48 1.91
C SER A 191 -11.75 -4.77 2.05
N TYR A 192 -11.08 -5.93 2.06
CA TYR A 192 -11.73 -7.23 2.24
C TYR A 192 -12.42 -7.36 3.61
N ALA A 193 -11.73 -6.92 4.67
CA ALA A 193 -12.24 -7.04 6.02
C ALA A 193 -13.42 -6.11 6.33
N LEU A 194 -13.36 -4.86 5.86
CA LEU A 194 -14.29 -3.80 6.29
C LEU A 194 -15.22 -3.30 5.18
N GLY A 195 -14.90 -3.58 3.91
CA GLY A 195 -15.61 -3.01 2.78
C GLY A 195 -15.37 -1.50 2.68
N SER A 196 -16.25 -0.79 1.97
CA SER A 196 -16.17 0.67 1.87
C SER A 196 -16.97 1.34 2.98
N GLY A 197 -16.48 2.48 3.48
CA GLY A 197 -17.28 3.36 4.33
C GLY A 197 -18.25 4.25 3.54
N HIS A 198 -18.22 4.17 2.21
CA HIS A 198 -19.04 4.95 1.29
C HIS A 198 -19.57 4.04 0.16
N PRO A 199 -20.89 4.03 -0.12
CA PRO A 199 -21.49 3.11 -1.09
C PRO A 199 -20.93 3.25 -2.52
N ASP A 200 -20.49 4.47 -2.87
CA ASP A 200 -20.09 4.84 -4.23
C ASP A 200 -18.61 5.17 -4.38
N LEU A 201 -17.78 4.90 -3.36
CA LEU A 201 -16.33 5.09 -3.44
C LEU A 201 -15.59 3.80 -3.08
N PRO A 202 -14.39 3.58 -3.64
CA PRO A 202 -13.58 2.42 -3.31
C PRO A 202 -13.06 2.51 -1.89
N ALA A 203 -12.92 1.36 -1.22
CA ALA A 203 -12.36 1.30 0.13
C ALA A 203 -10.85 1.57 0.17
N HIS A 204 -10.15 1.39 -0.96
CA HIS A 204 -8.69 1.43 -1.07
C HIS A 204 -8.24 2.31 -2.24
N ILE A 205 -7.45 3.35 -1.96
CA ILE A 205 -6.92 4.28 -2.96
C ILE A 205 -5.41 4.44 -2.80
N ALA A 206 -4.70 4.49 -3.93
CA ALA A 206 -3.27 4.77 -3.98
C ALA A 206 -2.99 6.04 -4.80
N ILE A 207 -2.44 7.07 -4.15
CA ILE A 207 -2.10 8.37 -4.73
C ILE A 207 -0.59 8.46 -4.96
N GLY A 208 -0.19 8.74 -6.19
CA GLY A 208 1.20 8.80 -6.61
C GLY A 208 2.01 7.52 -6.39
N PRO A 209 1.45 6.29 -6.54
CA PRO A 209 2.23 5.09 -6.28
C PRO A 209 3.42 4.99 -7.24
N ALA A 210 4.54 4.50 -6.72
CA ALA A 210 5.74 4.30 -7.53
C ALA A 210 5.54 3.16 -8.54
N THR A 211 6.07 3.34 -9.75
CA THR A 211 6.09 2.31 -10.80
C THR A 211 7.27 1.36 -10.67
N ALA A 212 8.35 1.82 -10.03
CA ALA A 212 9.52 1.01 -9.70
C ALA A 212 9.24 0.10 -8.50
N HIS A 213 10.13 -0.88 -8.28
CA HIS A 213 10.15 -1.74 -7.08
C HIS A 213 8.83 -2.45 -6.78
N GLY A 214 8.16 -2.91 -7.85
CA GLY A 214 6.96 -3.74 -7.77
C GLY A 214 5.72 -3.16 -8.40
N GLY A 215 5.64 -1.83 -8.53
CA GLY A 215 4.52 -1.18 -9.19
C GLY A 215 3.15 -1.66 -8.65
N PRO A 216 2.22 -2.09 -9.53
CA PRO A 216 0.89 -2.53 -9.14
C PRO A 216 0.80 -3.60 -8.05
N ARG A 217 1.82 -4.46 -7.91
CA ARG A 217 1.82 -5.50 -6.87
C ARG A 217 1.75 -4.92 -5.45
N ASN A 218 2.27 -3.71 -5.25
CA ASN A 218 2.41 -3.09 -3.93
C ASN A 218 1.08 -2.52 -3.42
N TYR A 219 0.09 -2.32 -4.28
CA TYR A 219 -1.25 -1.84 -3.90
C TYR A 219 -2.34 -2.74 -4.49
N GLY A 220 -1.96 -3.98 -4.80
CA GLY A 220 -2.80 -4.94 -5.52
C GLY A 220 -3.71 -5.76 -4.61
N ALA A 221 -4.77 -6.31 -5.20
CA ALA A 221 -5.59 -7.35 -4.59
C ALA A 221 -4.94 -8.75 -4.64
N ALA A 222 -4.05 -8.98 -5.60
CA ALA A 222 -3.42 -10.27 -5.86
C ALA A 222 -4.47 -11.39 -6.00
N PHE A 223 -4.59 -12.27 -5.00
CA PHE A 223 -5.56 -13.37 -4.99
C PHE A 223 -6.89 -13.06 -4.29
N LEU A 224 -7.02 -11.87 -3.68
CA LEU A 224 -8.32 -11.39 -3.21
C LEU A 224 -9.17 -10.96 -4.42
N PRO A 225 -10.52 -10.95 -4.29
CA PRO A 225 -11.41 -10.47 -5.34
C PRO A 225 -11.00 -9.10 -5.91
N ALA A 226 -11.23 -8.92 -7.22
CA ALA A 226 -10.77 -7.74 -7.97
C ALA A 226 -11.29 -6.41 -7.41
N MET A 227 -12.45 -6.40 -6.75
CA MET A 227 -13.03 -5.23 -6.07
C MET A 227 -12.10 -4.60 -5.02
N HIS A 228 -11.16 -5.38 -4.45
CA HIS A 228 -10.23 -4.89 -3.41
C HIS A 228 -8.94 -4.27 -3.99
N GLN A 229 -8.84 -4.21 -5.32
CA GLN A 229 -7.74 -3.54 -6.02
C GLN A 229 -7.78 -2.04 -5.73
N ALA A 230 -6.64 -1.44 -5.38
CA ALA A 230 -6.62 0.00 -5.15
C ALA A 230 -6.94 0.76 -6.45
N THR A 231 -7.80 1.78 -6.33
CA THR A 231 -7.94 2.78 -7.39
C THR A 231 -6.72 3.71 -7.35
N LYS A 232 -6.02 3.82 -8.47
CA LYS A 232 -4.79 4.63 -8.58
C LYS A 232 -5.10 6.05 -9.06
N ILE A 233 -4.48 7.03 -8.42
CA ILE A 233 -4.40 8.43 -8.86
C ILE A 233 -2.95 8.83 -9.07
N GLY A 234 -2.64 9.42 -10.21
CA GLY A 234 -1.27 9.84 -10.53
C GLY A 234 -0.28 8.67 -10.61
N SER A 235 1.01 8.98 -10.49
CA SER A 235 2.09 8.01 -10.51
C SER A 235 3.42 8.62 -10.05
N ASN A 236 4.32 7.80 -9.50
CA ASN A 236 5.70 8.18 -9.16
C ASN A 236 5.79 9.45 -8.30
N GLY A 237 4.97 9.53 -7.24
CA GLY A 237 4.90 10.68 -6.35
C GLY A 237 4.23 11.93 -6.93
N LYS A 238 3.79 11.88 -8.19
CA LYS A 238 3.09 12.97 -8.85
C LYS A 238 1.58 12.77 -8.77
N PHE A 239 0.89 13.84 -8.41
CA PHE A 239 -0.57 13.91 -8.36
C PHE A 239 -1.24 13.69 -9.72
N GLY A 240 -0.59 14.13 -10.81
CA GLY A 240 -1.13 14.01 -12.17
C GLY A 240 -2.38 14.89 -12.35
N SER A 241 -3.43 14.33 -12.98
CA SER A 241 -4.70 15.03 -13.19
C SER A 241 -5.59 15.09 -11.95
N GLY A 242 -5.25 14.38 -10.87
CA GLY A 242 -6.11 14.25 -9.68
C GLY A 242 -7.40 13.49 -9.93
N LYS A 243 -7.56 12.85 -11.10
CA LYS A 243 -8.78 12.17 -11.52
C LYS A 243 -8.55 10.68 -11.70
N ILE A 244 -9.64 9.94 -11.59
CA ILE A 244 -9.68 8.53 -11.94
C ILE A 244 -9.64 8.42 -13.47
N PRO A 245 -8.71 7.66 -14.05
CA PRO A 245 -8.66 7.46 -15.50
C PRO A 245 -9.99 6.94 -16.04
N TYR A 246 -10.41 7.47 -17.19
CA TYR A 246 -11.61 7.02 -17.94
C TYR A 246 -12.97 7.24 -17.25
N LEU A 247 -13.00 7.97 -16.12
CA LEU A 247 -14.27 8.31 -15.46
C LEU A 247 -15.06 9.39 -16.24
N ASP A 248 -14.34 10.32 -16.87
CA ASP A 248 -14.87 11.40 -17.71
C ASP A 248 -14.92 10.99 -19.20
N ALA A 249 -15.39 9.78 -19.52
CA ALA A 249 -15.49 9.35 -20.92
C ALA A 249 -16.45 10.26 -21.69
N PRO A 250 -16.05 10.83 -22.86
CA PRO A 250 -16.92 11.67 -23.67
C PRO A 250 -18.10 10.83 -24.20
N GLY A 251 -19.32 11.35 -24.05
CA GLY A 251 -20.55 10.70 -24.50
C GLY A 251 -21.77 11.29 -23.80
N ASP A 252 -22.95 11.04 -24.37
CA ASP A 252 -24.22 11.33 -23.70
C ASP A 252 -24.29 10.48 -22.40
N PRO A 253 -24.53 11.08 -21.23
CA PRO A 253 -24.68 10.34 -19.98
C PRO A 253 -25.66 9.17 -20.07
N GLU A 254 -26.74 9.32 -20.84
CA GLU A 254 -27.73 8.26 -21.06
C GLU A 254 -27.14 7.09 -21.87
N GLU A 255 -26.41 7.38 -22.95
CA GLU A 255 -25.74 6.37 -23.75
C GLU A 255 -24.67 5.61 -22.94
N VAL A 256 -23.91 6.31 -22.10
CA VAL A 256 -22.92 5.66 -21.23
C VAL A 256 -23.61 4.78 -20.19
N GLN A 257 -24.74 5.20 -19.61
CA GLN A 257 -25.50 4.37 -18.67
C GLN A 257 -26.07 3.12 -19.35
N GLN A 258 -26.63 3.26 -20.56
CA GLN A 258 -27.13 2.12 -21.35
C GLN A 258 -26.01 1.10 -21.65
N ARG A 259 -24.78 1.57 -21.91
CA ARG A 259 -23.61 0.69 -22.08
C ARG A 259 -23.27 -0.08 -20.80
N PHE A 260 -23.29 0.58 -19.64
CA PHE A 260 -23.10 -0.10 -18.35
C PHE A 260 -24.21 -1.11 -18.06
N ASP A 261 -25.47 -0.76 -18.33
CA ASP A 261 -26.61 -1.66 -18.13
C ASP A 261 -26.53 -2.89 -19.03
N LEU A 262 -26.10 -2.72 -20.30
CA LEU A 262 -25.85 -3.84 -21.21
C LEU A 262 -24.75 -4.75 -20.69
N VAL A 263 -23.62 -4.18 -20.25
CA VAL A 263 -22.50 -4.96 -19.69
C VAL A 263 -22.95 -5.70 -18.42
N ARG A 264 -23.72 -5.05 -17.54
CA ARG A 264 -24.31 -5.68 -16.35
C ARG A 264 -25.22 -6.85 -16.72
N GLN A 265 -26.12 -6.67 -17.69
CA GLN A 265 -27.00 -7.75 -18.17
C GLN A 265 -26.21 -8.91 -18.78
N MET A 266 -25.19 -8.62 -19.59
CA MET A 266 -24.30 -9.63 -20.17
C MET A 266 -23.55 -10.41 -19.08
N ASN A 267 -23.06 -9.71 -18.06
CA ASN A 267 -22.34 -10.34 -16.97
C ASN A 267 -23.27 -11.18 -16.08
N GLN A 268 -24.49 -10.71 -15.78
CA GLN A 268 -25.50 -11.49 -15.07
C GLN A 268 -25.89 -12.76 -15.84
N LEU A 269 -26.11 -12.65 -17.15
CA LEU A 269 -26.36 -13.80 -18.02
C LEU A 269 -25.18 -14.78 -18.04
N HIS A 270 -23.96 -14.28 -18.00
CA HIS A 270 -22.76 -15.10 -17.93
C HIS A 270 -22.67 -15.82 -16.57
N HIS A 271 -22.83 -15.09 -15.46
CA HIS A 271 -22.88 -15.64 -14.11
C HIS A 271 -23.91 -16.77 -13.97
N HIS A 272 -25.14 -16.55 -14.45
CA HIS A 272 -26.19 -17.58 -14.46
C HIS A 272 -25.82 -18.84 -15.25
N ARG A 273 -24.95 -18.74 -16.26
CA ARG A 273 -24.52 -19.87 -17.10
C ARG A 273 -23.29 -20.57 -16.54
N SER A 274 -22.35 -19.81 -15.98
CA SER A 274 -21.08 -20.29 -15.47
C SER A 274 -21.21 -20.91 -14.07
N GLY A 275 -22.23 -20.50 -13.31
CA GLY A 275 -22.33 -20.80 -11.88
C GLY A 275 -21.49 -19.83 -11.03
N PRO A 276 -21.40 -20.04 -9.71
CA PRO A 276 -20.64 -19.18 -8.81
C PRO A 276 -19.16 -19.14 -9.20
N ASP A 277 -18.67 -17.97 -9.60
CA ASP A 277 -17.29 -17.71 -9.99
C ASP A 277 -16.85 -16.33 -9.48
N ARG A 278 -15.86 -16.33 -8.60
CA ARG A 278 -15.41 -15.14 -7.86
C ARG A 278 -14.68 -14.13 -8.74
N GLU A 279 -14.04 -14.58 -9.82
CA GLU A 279 -13.38 -13.66 -10.76
C GLU A 279 -14.43 -12.90 -11.56
N ILE A 280 -15.50 -13.58 -11.98
CA ILE A 280 -16.64 -12.97 -12.67
C ILE A 280 -17.40 -12.03 -11.74
N GLU A 281 -17.74 -12.48 -10.52
CA GLU A 281 -18.42 -11.66 -9.51
C GLU A 281 -17.61 -10.41 -9.15
N GLY A 282 -16.31 -10.55 -8.87
CA GLY A 282 -15.45 -9.41 -8.57
C GLY A 282 -15.29 -8.43 -9.74
N ALA A 283 -15.31 -8.92 -10.98
CA ALA A 283 -15.30 -8.07 -12.17
C ALA A 283 -16.62 -7.30 -12.35
N ILE A 284 -17.76 -7.94 -12.07
CA ILE A 284 -19.08 -7.29 -12.08
C ILE A 284 -19.12 -6.15 -11.08
N GLU A 285 -18.70 -6.42 -9.84
CA GLU A 285 -18.72 -5.44 -8.77
C GLU A 285 -17.77 -4.27 -9.04
N ALA A 286 -16.58 -4.55 -9.60
CA ALA A 286 -15.66 -3.50 -10.01
C ALA A 286 -16.26 -2.58 -11.08
N MET A 287 -17.01 -3.13 -12.05
CA MET A 287 -17.72 -2.34 -13.06
C MET A 287 -18.88 -1.56 -12.47
N ASP A 288 -19.65 -2.16 -11.57
CA ASP A 288 -20.77 -1.50 -10.90
C ASP A 288 -20.29 -0.35 -10.01
N LEU A 289 -19.20 -0.55 -9.26
CA LEU A 289 -18.56 0.50 -8.48
C LEU A 289 -18.06 1.63 -9.41
N ALA A 290 -17.41 1.30 -10.53
CA ALA A 290 -16.95 2.30 -11.50
C ALA A 290 -18.11 3.14 -12.06
N SER A 291 -19.29 2.53 -12.30
CA SER A 291 -20.50 3.24 -12.71
C SER A 291 -20.96 4.23 -11.64
N ARG A 292 -21.08 3.81 -10.36
CA ARG A 292 -21.50 4.68 -9.25
C ARG A 292 -20.49 5.80 -8.95
N MET A 293 -19.20 5.50 -9.08
CA MET A 293 -18.14 6.49 -8.88
C MET A 293 -18.22 7.67 -9.85
N ARG A 294 -18.86 7.53 -11.02
CA ARG A 294 -19.01 8.65 -11.98
C ARG A 294 -19.79 9.82 -11.38
N GLU A 295 -20.73 9.56 -10.49
CA GLU A 295 -21.53 10.58 -9.84
C GLU A 295 -20.85 11.12 -8.58
N ALA A 296 -20.35 10.23 -7.71
CA ALA A 296 -19.79 10.62 -6.42
C ALA A 296 -18.33 11.14 -6.49
N ALA A 297 -17.48 10.57 -7.36
CA ALA A 297 -16.06 10.91 -7.37
C ALA A 297 -15.76 12.34 -7.83
N PRO A 298 -16.43 12.95 -8.83
CA PRO A 298 -16.12 14.33 -9.25
C PRO A 298 -16.18 15.34 -8.10
N GLU A 299 -17.13 15.18 -7.17
CA GLU A 299 -17.22 16.05 -6.00
C GLU A 299 -16.06 15.83 -5.02
N VAL A 300 -15.75 14.58 -4.69
CA VAL A 300 -14.73 14.27 -3.67
C VAL A 300 -13.33 14.57 -4.19
N PHE A 301 -13.07 14.31 -5.48
CA PHE A 301 -11.75 14.47 -6.10
C PHE A 301 -11.42 15.90 -6.51
N ASP A 302 -12.42 16.79 -6.59
CA ASP A 302 -12.19 18.20 -6.91
C ASP A 302 -11.67 18.98 -5.69
N ILE A 303 -10.35 18.94 -5.52
CA ILE A 303 -9.64 19.71 -4.49
C ILE A 303 -9.76 21.22 -4.68
N ASN A 304 -10.19 21.72 -5.84
CA ASN A 304 -10.34 23.16 -6.06
C ASN A 304 -11.55 23.74 -5.33
N ARG A 305 -12.45 22.87 -4.82
CA ARG A 305 -13.55 23.26 -3.93
C ARG A 305 -13.07 23.72 -2.56
N GLU A 306 -11.83 23.43 -2.20
CA GLU A 306 -11.23 23.87 -0.94
C GLU A 306 -10.88 25.36 -0.99
N SER A 307 -11.02 26.03 0.15
CA SER A 307 -10.72 27.47 0.25
C SER A 307 -9.26 27.76 -0.11
N ALA A 308 -8.99 28.97 -0.61
CA ALA A 308 -7.63 29.39 -0.93
C ALA A 308 -6.69 29.30 0.29
N ALA A 309 -7.20 29.57 1.50
CA ALA A 309 -6.47 29.40 2.75
C ALA A 309 -6.10 27.94 3.01
N MET A 310 -7.02 27.00 2.76
CA MET A 310 -6.74 25.57 2.92
C MET A 310 -5.73 25.08 1.89
N GLN A 311 -5.85 25.50 0.63
CA GLN A 311 -4.87 25.18 -0.40
C GLN A 311 -3.47 25.73 -0.06
N ALA A 312 -3.40 26.97 0.45
CA ALA A 312 -2.13 27.56 0.91
C ALA A 312 -1.55 26.82 2.13
N ALA A 313 -2.38 26.37 3.07
CA ALA A 313 -1.93 25.61 4.25
C ALA A 313 -1.22 24.29 3.85
N TYR A 314 -1.71 23.61 2.81
CA TYR A 314 -1.05 22.43 2.25
C TYR A 314 0.12 22.76 1.29
N GLY A 315 0.47 24.03 1.12
CA GLY A 315 1.57 24.49 0.27
C GLY A 315 1.31 24.34 -1.23
N LEU A 316 0.08 24.49 -1.71
CA LEU A 316 -0.25 24.36 -3.15
C LEU A 316 0.25 25.54 -4.00
N ASP A 317 0.58 26.66 -3.34
CA ASP A 317 1.16 27.88 -3.91
C ASP A 317 2.67 27.77 -4.16
N GLN A 318 3.34 26.80 -3.55
CA GLN A 318 4.78 26.59 -3.67
C GLN A 318 5.12 25.43 -4.62
N PRO A 319 5.98 25.63 -5.64
CA PRO A 319 6.31 24.56 -6.60
C PRO A 319 6.88 23.28 -5.97
N ALA A 320 7.61 23.39 -4.86
CA ALA A 320 8.26 22.25 -4.20
C ALA A 320 7.25 21.32 -3.51
N THR A 321 6.24 21.87 -2.84
CA THR A 321 5.24 21.13 -2.06
C THR A 321 3.99 20.81 -2.86
N LYS A 322 3.68 21.57 -3.92
CA LYS A 322 2.39 21.52 -4.63
C LYS A 322 1.87 20.11 -4.91
N SER A 323 2.68 19.23 -5.51
CA SER A 323 2.18 17.91 -5.91
C SER A 323 1.90 16.99 -4.71
N PHE A 324 2.75 17.02 -3.69
CA PHE A 324 2.54 16.22 -2.48
C PHE A 324 1.44 16.83 -1.59
N GLY A 325 1.33 18.16 -1.55
CA GLY A 325 0.23 18.93 -0.96
C GLY A 325 -1.13 18.57 -1.55
N GLN A 326 -1.25 18.55 -2.88
CA GLN A 326 -2.47 18.09 -3.57
C GLN A 326 -2.83 16.65 -3.19
N SER A 327 -1.82 15.78 -3.06
CA SER A 327 -2.02 14.37 -2.70
C SER A 327 -2.51 14.22 -1.26
N CYS A 328 -1.96 14.97 -0.32
CA CYS A 328 -2.41 14.99 1.09
C CYS A 328 -3.81 15.59 1.23
N LEU A 329 -4.09 16.69 0.50
CA LEU A 329 -5.41 17.33 0.52
C LEU A 329 -6.51 16.40 -0.04
N LEU A 330 -6.21 15.71 -1.15
CA LEU A 330 -7.11 14.68 -1.67
C LEU A 330 -7.27 13.52 -0.69
N ALA A 331 -6.19 13.06 -0.04
CA ALA A 331 -6.28 12.01 0.97
C ALA A 331 -7.19 12.40 2.13
N ARG A 332 -7.15 13.66 2.60
CA ARG A 332 -8.10 14.14 3.61
C ARG A 332 -9.53 14.09 3.11
N ARG A 333 -9.83 14.60 1.90
CA ARG A 333 -11.19 14.57 1.32
C ARG A 333 -11.72 13.14 1.18
N LEU A 334 -10.87 12.20 0.75
CA LEU A 334 -11.23 10.79 0.63
C LEU A 334 -11.48 10.14 2.00
N ALA A 335 -10.66 10.48 3.00
CA ALA A 335 -10.84 10.04 4.38
C ALA A 335 -12.18 10.53 4.96
N GLU A 336 -12.50 11.81 4.71
CA GLU A 336 -13.77 12.45 5.11
C GLU A 336 -14.97 11.80 4.42
N ALA A 337 -14.83 11.46 3.13
CA ALA A 337 -15.84 10.75 2.37
C ALA A 337 -16.00 9.27 2.79
N GLY A 338 -15.13 8.70 3.62
CA GLY A 338 -15.29 7.34 4.15
C GLY A 338 -14.43 6.25 3.48
N VAL A 339 -13.43 6.62 2.69
CA VAL A 339 -12.42 5.67 2.18
C VAL A 339 -11.60 5.11 3.36
N ARG A 340 -11.39 3.79 3.38
CA ARG A 340 -10.81 3.07 4.54
C ARG A 340 -9.29 3.05 4.55
N PHE A 341 -8.65 2.92 3.39
CA PHE A 341 -7.19 2.85 3.29
C PHE A 341 -6.70 3.73 2.13
N ILE A 342 -5.87 4.71 2.45
CA ILE A 342 -5.35 5.66 1.47
C ILE A 342 -3.83 5.67 1.57
N THR A 343 -3.15 5.37 0.47
CA THR A 343 -1.69 5.52 0.38
C THR A 343 -1.35 6.80 -0.35
N VAL A 344 -0.47 7.63 0.22
CA VAL A 344 0.15 8.78 -0.44
C VAL A 344 1.64 8.52 -0.52
N SER A 345 2.18 8.43 -1.73
CA SER A 345 3.60 8.10 -1.94
C SER A 345 4.40 9.32 -2.39
N SER A 346 5.62 9.49 -1.89
CA SER A 346 6.55 10.55 -2.33
C SER A 346 7.20 10.26 -3.70
N GLY A 347 7.02 9.05 -4.24
CA GLY A 347 7.90 8.50 -5.28
C GLY A 347 9.26 8.08 -4.69
N GLN A 348 10.05 7.33 -5.46
CA GLN A 348 11.37 6.84 -5.03
C GLN A 348 12.38 7.99 -4.98
N VAL A 349 12.30 8.80 -3.94
CA VAL A 349 13.10 10.02 -3.80
C VAL A 349 13.97 10.00 -2.56
N TRP A 350 13.71 9.17 -1.56
CA TRP A 350 14.49 9.11 -0.31
C TRP A 350 15.73 8.19 -0.38
N ASP A 351 16.06 7.70 -1.58
CA ASP A 351 17.14 6.75 -1.81
C ASP A 351 18.51 7.41 -2.07
N GLN A 352 19.01 8.14 -1.07
CA GLN A 352 20.29 8.85 -1.18
C GLN A 352 21.51 7.98 -0.85
N HIS A 353 21.96 7.19 -1.83
CA HIS A 353 23.31 6.61 -1.85
C HIS A 353 24.42 7.65 -2.12
N SER A 354 24.05 8.87 -2.51
CA SER A 354 24.93 10.03 -2.68
C SER A 354 24.14 11.34 -2.55
N ASN A 355 24.83 12.48 -2.40
CA ASN A 355 24.24 13.81 -2.27
C ASN A 355 23.14 13.89 -1.19
N LEU A 356 23.35 13.20 -0.06
CA LEU A 356 22.37 13.04 1.02
C LEU A 356 21.78 14.38 1.44
N VAL A 357 22.64 15.35 1.73
CA VAL A 357 22.22 16.67 2.26
C VAL A 357 21.29 17.37 1.28
N ALA A 358 21.65 17.45 0.01
CA ALA A 358 20.80 18.10 -1.00
C ALA A 358 19.49 17.33 -1.23
N GLY A 359 19.56 15.99 -1.31
CA GLY A 359 18.41 15.13 -1.54
C GLY A 359 17.40 15.15 -0.40
N HIS A 360 17.85 14.91 0.84
CA HIS A 360 16.98 14.93 2.03
C HIS A 360 16.35 16.31 2.23
N ASN A 361 17.11 17.42 2.12
CA ASN A 361 16.52 18.76 2.26
C ASN A 361 15.44 19.03 1.19
N LYS A 362 15.69 18.62 -0.07
CA LYS A 362 14.69 18.75 -1.15
C LYS A 362 13.43 17.93 -0.86
N ASN A 363 13.59 16.70 -0.39
CA ASN A 363 12.45 15.82 -0.12
C ASN A 363 11.65 16.26 1.09
N ALA A 364 12.33 16.62 2.18
CA ALA A 364 11.70 17.16 3.38
C ALA A 364 10.93 18.44 3.06
N LEU A 365 11.54 19.37 2.30
CA LEU A 365 10.85 20.58 1.84
C LEU A 365 9.55 20.25 1.08
N ALA A 366 9.54 19.17 0.27
CA ALA A 366 8.36 18.80 -0.51
C ALA A 366 7.26 18.13 0.32
N THR A 367 7.60 17.41 1.40
CA THR A 367 6.64 16.55 2.13
C THR A 367 6.25 17.07 3.51
N ASP A 368 7.16 17.72 4.23
CA ASP A 368 7.01 18.05 5.66
C ASP A 368 5.81 18.98 5.93
N LEU A 369 5.73 20.12 5.23
CA LEU A 369 4.62 21.07 5.35
C LEU A 369 3.25 20.42 5.02
N PRO A 370 3.06 19.75 3.86
CA PRO A 370 1.82 19.04 3.57
C PRO A 370 1.37 18.01 4.62
N ILE A 371 2.32 17.29 5.24
CA ILE A 371 2.02 16.27 6.24
C ILE A 371 1.53 16.92 7.53
N ALA A 372 2.21 17.97 7.98
CA ALA A 372 1.78 18.73 9.15
C ALA A 372 0.41 19.39 8.93
N ALA A 373 0.16 19.92 7.73
CA ALA A 373 -1.14 20.46 7.35
C ALA A 373 -2.25 19.41 7.39
N LEU A 374 -1.99 18.20 6.87
CA LEU A 374 -2.92 17.07 6.96
C LEU A 374 -3.27 16.72 8.41
N MET A 375 -2.26 16.61 9.28
CA MET A 375 -2.47 16.32 10.70
C MET A 375 -3.33 17.41 11.38
N HIS A 376 -3.04 18.67 11.09
CA HIS A 376 -3.79 19.80 11.63
C HIS A 376 -5.25 19.82 11.14
N ASP A 377 -5.47 19.62 9.84
CA ASP A 377 -6.80 19.59 9.23
C ASP A 377 -7.66 18.45 9.78
N LEU A 378 -7.08 17.26 9.98
CA LEU A 378 -7.77 16.14 10.63
C LEU A 378 -8.19 16.46 12.07
N LYS A 379 -7.36 17.16 12.85
CA LYS A 379 -7.72 17.64 14.20
C LYS A 379 -8.86 18.65 14.16
N GLN A 380 -8.78 19.65 13.29
CA GLN A 380 -9.82 20.66 13.13
C GLN A 380 -11.18 20.06 12.77
N ARG A 381 -11.19 18.98 11.99
CA ARG A 381 -12.40 18.27 11.56
C ARG A 381 -12.91 17.22 12.54
N GLY A 382 -12.25 17.04 13.69
CA GLY A 382 -12.61 15.98 14.64
C GLY A 382 -12.36 14.56 14.13
N MET A 383 -11.51 14.42 13.10
CA MET A 383 -11.14 13.13 12.48
C MET A 383 -9.81 12.56 13.00
N TRP A 384 -9.22 13.21 14.00
CA TRP A 384 -7.93 12.82 14.55
C TRP A 384 -7.97 11.44 15.22
N GLU A 385 -8.98 11.20 16.05
CA GLU A 385 -9.12 9.94 16.78
C GLU A 385 -9.57 8.78 15.89
N ASP A 386 -10.28 9.06 14.79
CA ASP A 386 -10.82 8.02 13.91
C ASP A 386 -9.96 7.76 12.65
N THR A 387 -8.82 8.44 12.51
CA THR A 387 -7.87 8.30 11.40
C THR A 387 -6.47 7.99 11.90
N LEU A 388 -5.94 6.82 11.55
CA LEU A 388 -4.54 6.48 11.81
C LEU A 388 -3.67 6.99 10.65
N ILE A 389 -2.69 7.82 10.95
CA ILE A 389 -1.61 8.19 10.03
C ILE A 389 -0.43 7.26 10.28
N VAL A 390 0.11 6.69 9.22
CA VAL A 390 1.35 5.90 9.24
C VAL A 390 2.35 6.58 8.31
N TRP A 391 3.49 7.02 8.84
CA TRP A 391 4.55 7.66 8.08
C TRP A 391 5.84 6.84 8.16
N GLY A 392 6.50 6.68 7.02
CA GLY A 392 7.80 6.03 6.95
C GLY A 392 8.09 5.44 5.58
N GLY A 393 9.25 4.81 5.45
CA GLY A 393 9.64 4.04 4.28
C GLY A 393 9.76 2.54 4.58
N GLU A 394 10.30 1.83 3.62
CA GLU A 394 10.45 0.37 3.64
C GLU A 394 11.56 -0.14 4.58
N PHE A 395 12.54 0.71 4.89
CA PHE A 395 13.64 0.51 5.85
C PHE A 395 14.27 1.87 6.22
N GLY A 396 15.32 1.87 7.04
CA GLY A 396 16.12 3.06 7.34
C GLY A 396 17.44 3.11 6.57
N ARG A 397 18.38 3.90 7.09
CA ARG A 397 19.69 4.14 6.47
C ARG A 397 20.84 3.86 7.42
N THR A 398 21.98 3.47 6.88
CA THR A 398 23.15 3.17 7.70
C THR A 398 23.67 4.43 8.40
N PRO A 399 24.18 4.33 9.63
CA PRO A 399 24.83 5.44 10.33
C PRO A 399 26.24 5.75 9.83
N VAL A 400 26.64 5.16 8.69
CA VAL A 400 27.94 5.33 8.06
C VAL A 400 27.81 5.90 6.65
N LEU A 401 28.89 6.51 6.16
CA LEU A 401 28.97 7.00 4.78
C LEU A 401 28.94 5.85 3.79
N GLN A 402 28.19 6.02 2.72
CA GLN A 402 28.38 5.28 1.49
C GLN A 402 29.03 6.18 0.44
N GLY A 403 30.13 5.69 -0.14
CA GLY A 403 30.97 6.54 -0.99
C GLY A 403 31.39 7.81 -0.24
N GLY A 404 31.16 8.98 -0.83
CA GLY A 404 31.60 10.25 -0.24
C GLY A 404 30.56 10.99 0.62
N ASN A 405 29.27 10.88 0.32
CA ASN A 405 28.25 11.78 0.87
C ASN A 405 26.82 11.20 0.86
N GLY A 406 26.68 9.87 0.95
CA GLY A 406 25.42 9.16 1.01
C GLY A 406 25.33 8.18 2.18
N ARG A 407 24.23 7.42 2.26
CA ARG A 407 24.04 6.31 3.21
C ARG A 407 23.47 5.08 2.50
N ASP A 408 23.89 3.89 2.93
CA ASP A 408 23.38 2.62 2.41
C ASP A 408 22.07 2.22 3.10
N HIS A 409 21.43 1.16 2.62
CA HIS A 409 20.20 0.60 3.20
C HIS A 409 20.44 0.01 4.59
N ASN A 410 19.50 0.24 5.50
CA ASN A 410 19.50 -0.41 6.80
C ASN A 410 18.12 -0.97 7.18
N PRO A 411 17.85 -2.26 6.89
CA PRO A 411 16.62 -2.91 7.34
C PRO A 411 16.69 -3.39 8.80
N GLN A 412 17.83 -3.22 9.49
CA GLN A 412 18.06 -3.85 10.80
C GLN A 412 17.64 -2.96 11.97
N GLY A 413 17.54 -1.65 11.71
CA GLY A 413 17.08 -0.66 12.66
C GLY A 413 16.64 0.59 11.94
N PHE A 414 15.40 1.01 12.17
CA PHE A 414 14.83 2.24 11.60
C PHE A 414 13.60 2.72 12.38
N SER A 415 13.08 3.87 11.96
CA SER A 415 11.91 4.50 12.57
C SER A 415 10.69 4.49 11.65
N MET A 416 9.52 4.28 12.24
CA MET A 416 8.22 4.63 11.65
C MET A 416 7.43 5.48 12.63
N VAL A 417 6.60 6.38 12.11
CA VAL A 417 5.81 7.32 12.89
C VAL A 417 4.34 7.02 12.73
N LEU A 418 3.63 6.89 13.84
CA LEU A 418 2.18 6.78 13.90
C LEU A 418 1.61 8.04 14.51
N ALA A 419 0.41 8.45 14.09
CA ALA A 419 -0.30 9.56 14.70
C ALA A 419 -1.81 9.43 14.52
N GLY A 420 -2.61 9.93 15.46
CA GLY A 420 -4.05 9.74 15.46
C GLY A 420 -4.47 8.28 15.69
N GLY A 421 -5.74 7.96 15.52
CA GLY A 421 -6.22 6.57 15.64
C GLY A 421 -6.03 5.95 17.04
N ALA A 422 -6.03 6.79 18.08
CA ALA A 422 -5.79 6.42 19.48
C ALA A 422 -4.46 5.68 19.76
N VAL A 423 -3.39 6.03 19.02
CA VAL A 423 -2.01 5.71 19.46
C VAL A 423 -1.54 6.71 20.51
N LYS A 424 -0.58 6.32 21.37
CA LYS A 424 -0.05 7.19 22.44
C LYS A 424 0.63 8.43 21.85
N PRO A 425 0.10 9.64 22.11
CA PRO A 425 0.70 10.87 21.60
C PRO A 425 1.98 11.21 22.35
N GLY A 426 2.95 11.84 21.68
CA GLY A 426 4.22 12.26 22.31
C GLY A 426 5.07 11.10 22.84
N PHE A 427 4.98 9.92 22.22
CA PHE A 427 5.59 8.69 22.74
C PHE A 427 6.65 8.12 21.79
N ALA A 428 7.73 7.58 22.35
CA ALA A 428 8.74 6.83 21.59
C ALA A 428 8.81 5.39 22.11
N TYR A 429 8.67 4.42 21.20
CA TYR A 429 8.70 3.00 21.52
C TYR A 429 9.97 2.32 20.98
N GLY A 430 10.61 1.54 21.84
CA GLY A 430 11.86 0.84 21.57
C GLY A 430 13.05 1.75 21.24
N SER A 431 14.17 1.11 20.92
CA SER A 431 15.39 1.79 20.50
C SER A 431 16.31 0.89 19.66
N THR A 432 17.06 1.54 18.77
CA THR A 432 18.26 1.00 18.15
C THR A 432 19.49 1.19 19.05
N ASP A 433 20.61 0.58 18.67
CA ASP A 433 21.92 0.76 19.31
C ASP A 433 22.39 2.22 19.35
N ASP A 434 23.51 2.43 20.03
CA ASP A 434 24.10 3.75 20.27
C ASP A 434 24.42 4.56 19.00
N TYR A 435 24.57 3.88 17.85
CA TYR A 435 24.85 4.49 16.56
C TYR A 435 23.65 4.46 15.62
N GLY A 436 22.56 3.78 15.97
CA GLY A 436 21.36 3.65 15.15
C GLY A 436 21.42 2.53 14.11
N TYR A 437 22.27 1.52 14.27
CA TYR A 437 22.38 0.47 13.28
C TYR A 437 21.36 -0.66 13.49
N TYR A 438 21.37 -1.30 14.65
CA TYR A 438 20.51 -2.46 14.97
C TYR A 438 19.40 -2.06 15.93
N SER A 439 18.17 -2.50 15.67
CA SER A 439 17.10 -2.50 16.68
C SER A 439 17.46 -3.45 17.81
N LEU A 440 17.54 -2.93 19.04
CA LEU A 440 17.98 -3.68 20.23
C LEU A 440 16.83 -3.92 21.21
N HIS A 441 16.20 -2.85 21.68
CA HIS A 441 15.17 -2.92 22.72
C HIS A 441 13.78 -2.79 22.08
N ASP A 442 12.86 -3.66 22.55
CA ASP A 442 11.46 -3.69 22.14
C ASP A 442 11.28 -3.68 20.62
N ARG A 443 11.97 -4.61 19.97
CA ARG A 443 12.00 -4.75 18.51
C ARG A 443 10.59 -4.92 17.94
N VAL A 444 10.32 -4.22 16.85
CA VAL A 444 9.06 -4.30 16.09
C VAL A 444 9.37 -4.75 14.67
N HIS A 445 8.87 -5.91 14.29
CA HIS A 445 8.95 -6.37 12.91
C HIS A 445 7.85 -5.72 12.06
N MET A 446 8.02 -5.64 10.74
CA MET A 446 6.98 -5.11 9.84
C MET A 446 5.63 -5.84 9.99
N HIS A 447 5.65 -7.15 10.27
CA HIS A 447 4.44 -7.91 10.56
C HIS A 447 3.74 -7.49 11.85
N ASP A 448 4.48 -7.03 12.86
CA ASP A 448 3.91 -6.53 14.11
C ASP A 448 3.21 -5.19 13.88
N LEU A 449 3.80 -4.33 13.04
CA LEU A 449 3.15 -3.09 12.61
C LEU A 449 1.84 -3.38 11.86
N HIS A 450 1.84 -4.34 10.91
CA HIS A 450 0.63 -4.74 10.20
C HIS A 450 -0.45 -5.30 11.13
N ALA A 451 -0.06 -6.19 12.07
CA ALA A 451 -0.97 -6.70 13.09
C ALA A 451 -1.58 -5.57 13.92
N THR A 452 -0.77 -4.57 14.27
CA THR A 452 -1.21 -3.41 15.06
C THR A 452 -2.16 -2.50 14.29
N ILE A 453 -1.89 -2.24 13.00
CA ILE A 453 -2.79 -1.48 12.12
C ILE A 453 -4.16 -2.17 12.02
N LEU A 454 -4.18 -3.49 11.78
CA LEU A 454 -5.42 -4.27 11.74
C LEU A 454 -6.17 -4.21 13.07
N HIS A 455 -5.46 -4.36 14.20
CA HIS A 455 -6.05 -4.29 15.53
C HIS A 455 -6.71 -2.93 15.81
N ILE A 456 -6.05 -1.83 15.45
CA ILE A 456 -6.59 -0.47 15.57
C ILE A 456 -7.91 -0.32 14.78
N LEU A 457 -8.04 -1.03 13.66
CA LEU A 457 -9.27 -1.06 12.84
C LEU A 457 -10.34 -2.04 13.35
N GLY A 458 -10.14 -2.68 14.51
CA GLY A 458 -11.08 -3.66 15.06
C GLY A 458 -10.89 -5.08 14.55
N ILE A 459 -9.78 -5.36 13.86
CA ILE A 459 -9.52 -6.63 13.18
C ILE A 459 -8.45 -7.42 13.94
N ASP A 460 -8.83 -8.60 14.42
CA ASP A 460 -7.86 -9.62 14.80
C ASP A 460 -7.19 -10.20 13.54
N HIS A 461 -5.89 -9.94 13.40
CA HIS A 461 -5.09 -10.33 12.23
C HIS A 461 -4.94 -11.85 12.08
N GLU A 462 -5.14 -12.62 13.15
CA GLU A 462 -5.05 -14.08 13.10
C GLU A 462 -6.32 -14.73 12.55
N ARG A 463 -7.46 -14.06 12.75
CA ARG A 463 -8.79 -14.49 12.31
C ARG A 463 -9.14 -14.02 10.90
N LEU A 464 -8.54 -12.94 10.43
CA LEU A 464 -8.70 -12.48 9.05
C LEU A 464 -7.89 -13.36 8.10
N THR A 465 -8.56 -14.37 7.53
CA THR A 465 -7.94 -15.32 6.60
C THR A 465 -8.67 -15.41 5.28
N TYR A 466 -7.95 -15.73 4.20
CA TYR A 466 -8.53 -16.04 2.90
C TYR A 466 -7.96 -17.34 2.35
N ARG A 467 -8.83 -18.29 1.99
CA ARG A 467 -8.44 -19.59 1.42
C ARG A 467 -8.03 -19.43 -0.04
N TYR A 468 -6.76 -19.66 -0.33
CA TYR A 468 -6.21 -19.61 -1.68
C TYR A 468 -5.19 -20.74 -1.91
N ALA A 469 -5.18 -21.34 -3.10
CA ALA A 469 -4.24 -22.40 -3.48
C ALA A 469 -4.07 -23.53 -2.41
N GLY A 470 -5.17 -23.91 -1.76
CA GLY A 470 -5.19 -24.99 -0.77
C GLY A 470 -4.74 -24.62 0.66
N ARG A 471 -4.44 -23.35 0.96
CA ARG A 471 -4.13 -22.91 2.33
C ARG A 471 -4.85 -21.60 2.71
N ASP A 472 -5.00 -21.36 4.00
CA ASP A 472 -5.46 -20.08 4.51
C ASP A 472 -4.29 -19.09 4.56
N PHE A 473 -4.47 -17.92 3.94
CA PHE A 473 -3.52 -16.81 3.97
C PHE A 473 -4.02 -15.73 4.91
N ARG A 474 -3.10 -15.08 5.62
CA ARG A 474 -3.31 -13.82 6.34
C ARG A 474 -2.18 -12.84 6.01
N LEU A 475 -2.42 -11.53 6.19
CA LEU A 475 -1.43 -10.47 5.91
C LEU A 475 -0.08 -10.71 6.62
N THR A 476 -0.13 -11.16 7.87
CA THR A 476 1.07 -11.39 8.70
C THR A 476 1.65 -12.82 8.57
N ASP A 477 1.13 -13.63 7.65
CA ASP A 477 1.50 -15.04 7.42
C ASP A 477 1.45 -15.93 8.67
N VAL A 478 2.57 -16.21 9.34
CA VAL A 478 2.65 -16.95 10.61
C VAL A 478 3.30 -16.11 11.71
N HIS A 479 3.40 -14.81 11.48
CA HIS A 479 4.08 -13.82 12.32
C HIS A 479 3.09 -12.74 12.77
N GLY A 480 3.64 -11.73 13.45
CA GLY A 480 2.92 -10.57 13.93
C GLY A 480 2.47 -10.76 15.37
N ARG A 481 2.81 -9.79 16.22
CA ARG A 481 2.12 -9.49 17.47
C ARG A 481 1.53 -8.09 17.40
N VAL A 482 0.42 -7.86 18.09
CA VAL A 482 -0.06 -6.50 18.32
C VAL A 482 0.91 -5.81 19.28
N VAL A 483 1.41 -4.63 18.91
CA VAL A 483 2.21 -3.77 19.77
C VAL A 483 1.26 -2.99 20.66
N SER A 484 0.74 -3.63 21.72
CA SER A 484 -0.23 -2.99 22.63
C SER A 484 0.35 -1.80 23.38
N GLU A 485 1.67 -1.73 23.51
CA GLU A 485 2.39 -0.72 24.28
C GLU A 485 2.25 0.69 23.69
N ILE A 486 1.94 0.81 22.39
CA ILE A 486 1.76 2.09 21.69
C ILE A 486 0.29 2.53 21.61
N LEU A 487 -0.66 1.75 22.13
CA LEU A 487 -2.09 2.08 22.11
C LEU A 487 -2.47 2.90 23.35
N ALA A 488 -3.30 3.93 23.17
CA ALA A 488 -3.73 4.84 24.25
C ALA A 488 -4.81 4.26 25.19
#